data_AF-A0AA37QWX0-F1
#
_entry.id   AF-A0AA37QWX0-F1
#
_cell.length_a   1.000
_cell.length_b   1.000
_cell.length_c   1.000
_cell.angle_alpha   90.00
_cell.angle_beta   90.00
_cell.angle_gamma   90.00
#
_symmetry.space_group_name_H-M   'P 1'
#
loop_
_entity.id
_entity.type
_entity.pdbx_description
1 polymer ?
#
loop_
_entity_poly.entity_id
_entity_poly.type
_entity_poly.pdbx_seq_one_letter_code
_entity_poly.pdbx_strand_id
1 'polypeptide(L)'
;MTTALDSNAFHVLGATPHDPVARLFGLADDKALIGDAEVSRKAYAQLTNPRARLAAELGWLPGLTPEQASLGLGWIDRLGEPGASARLPALARANLIAADIERRPGPMDAAGVVDAILRLASASEPIDLARLLDDLNADRVIAGMPVVQDVDSVASELETQRRHHMRVVRDLMDQLPTAALIKAFYELIVQSTLGLRQPAPRLVRDLGDAYEVEAQAFVAGEAANIDRLIARVQAEAARQDSRMLQTIDMLGQVAANWTRVMGPMQLLQRANGIDHAASRAVALRMRGLALWLVNERRMAEAMQRIYAILRREFGLLIELSARLEEDLAPAQTQPAAG
;
A
#
# COMPACT_ATOMS: atom_id res chain seq x y z
N MET A 1 23.35 5.95 -3.80
CA MET A 1 22.83 4.99 -2.81
C MET A 1 22.98 3.60 -3.39
N THR A 2 23.29 2.60 -2.56
CA THR A 2 23.43 1.19 -2.98
C THR A 2 22.06 0.53 -2.92
N THR A 3 21.62 -0.12 -4.01
CA THR A 3 20.34 -0.82 -4.09
C THR A 3 20.40 -2.26 -3.55
N ALA A 4 19.25 -2.91 -3.40
CA ALA A 4 19.20 -4.35 -3.18
C ALA A 4 19.85 -5.15 -4.33
N LEU A 5 19.78 -4.67 -5.58
CA LEU A 5 20.47 -5.29 -6.71
C LEU A 5 21.99 -5.10 -6.63
N ASP A 6 22.47 -3.91 -6.25
CA ASP A 6 23.91 -3.63 -6.09
C ASP A 6 24.55 -4.50 -4.97
N SER A 7 23.76 -4.85 -3.96
CA SER A 7 24.20 -5.69 -2.83
C SER A 7 23.92 -7.18 -3.03
N ASN A 8 23.28 -7.57 -4.13
CA ASN A 8 23.01 -8.98 -4.44
C ASN A 8 24.32 -9.72 -4.73
N ALA A 9 24.46 -10.95 -4.20
CA ALA A 9 25.68 -11.74 -4.33
C ALA A 9 26.09 -12.02 -5.79
N PHE A 10 25.13 -12.16 -6.72
CA PHE A 10 25.44 -12.29 -8.15
C PHE A 10 26.09 -11.01 -8.71
N HIS A 11 25.58 -9.83 -8.36
CA HIS A 11 26.19 -8.55 -8.76
C HIS A 11 27.57 -8.35 -8.15
N VAL A 12 27.69 -8.58 -6.84
CA VAL A 12 28.94 -8.42 -6.08
C VAL A 12 30.08 -9.22 -6.70
N LEU A 13 29.82 -10.48 -7.04
CA LEU A 13 30.83 -11.34 -7.66
C LEU A 13 30.97 -11.16 -9.19
N GLY A 14 30.02 -10.49 -9.84
CA GLY A 14 29.91 -10.52 -11.30
C GLY A 14 29.57 -11.92 -11.83
N ALA A 15 28.83 -12.69 -11.02
CA ALA A 15 28.40 -14.04 -11.32
C ALA A 15 27.00 -14.05 -11.93
N THR A 16 26.64 -15.19 -12.51
CA THR A 16 25.35 -15.46 -13.12
C THR A 16 24.71 -16.69 -12.47
N PRO A 17 23.38 -16.84 -12.54
CA PRO A 17 22.70 -18.04 -12.05
C PRO A 17 23.19 -19.35 -12.69
N HIS A 18 23.85 -19.29 -13.85
CA HIS A 18 24.41 -20.45 -14.57
C HIS A 18 25.83 -20.83 -14.12
N ASP A 19 26.50 -20.00 -13.32
CA ASP A 19 27.88 -20.28 -12.92
C ASP A 19 27.96 -21.42 -11.90
N PRO A 20 28.79 -22.46 -12.17
CA PRO A 20 29.01 -23.55 -11.23
C PRO A 20 29.90 -23.11 -10.06
N VAL A 21 29.87 -23.88 -8.96
CA VAL A 21 30.64 -23.59 -7.72
C VAL A 21 32.12 -23.30 -7.97
N ALA A 22 32.76 -24.03 -8.90
CA ALA A 22 34.16 -23.81 -9.26
C ALA A 22 34.41 -22.42 -9.88
N ARG A 23 33.48 -21.94 -10.71
CA ARG A 23 33.56 -20.60 -11.31
C ARG A 23 33.30 -19.52 -10.27
N LEU A 24 32.34 -19.73 -9.37
CA LEU A 24 32.07 -18.82 -8.26
C LEU A 24 33.28 -18.63 -7.34
N PHE A 25 34.07 -19.67 -7.11
CA PHE A 25 35.29 -19.58 -6.31
C PHE A 25 36.32 -18.65 -6.96
N GLY A 26 36.58 -18.83 -8.26
CA GLY A 26 37.50 -17.96 -9.01
C GLY A 26 37.04 -16.50 -9.02
N LEU A 27 35.74 -16.27 -9.27
CA LEU A 27 35.17 -14.91 -9.23
C LEU A 27 35.30 -14.25 -7.85
N ALA A 28 35.11 -15.03 -6.77
CA ALA A 28 35.25 -14.54 -5.41
C ALA A 28 36.70 -14.19 -5.06
N ASP A 29 37.66 -15.01 -5.50
CA ASP A 29 39.10 -14.75 -5.30
C ASP A 29 39.53 -13.49 -6.06
N ASP A 30 39.17 -13.39 -7.34
CA ASP A 30 39.45 -12.22 -8.19
C ASP A 30 38.86 -10.93 -7.59
N LYS A 31 37.62 -10.98 -7.09
CA LYS A 31 36.95 -9.82 -6.46
C LYS A 31 37.53 -9.46 -5.11
N ALA A 32 37.99 -10.44 -4.32
CA ALA A 32 38.65 -10.19 -3.04
C ALA A 32 40.02 -9.50 -3.20
N LEU A 33 40.70 -9.67 -4.33
CA LEU A 33 41.96 -8.99 -4.64
C LEU A 33 41.80 -7.51 -4.95
N ILE A 34 40.66 -7.10 -5.53
CA ILE A 34 40.44 -5.74 -6.04
C ILE A 34 39.50 -4.93 -5.12
N GLY A 35 38.68 -5.60 -4.31
CA GLY A 35 37.67 -4.98 -3.47
C GLY A 35 37.71 -5.44 -2.01
N ASP A 36 36.55 -5.44 -1.36
CA ASP A 36 36.40 -5.91 0.01
C ASP A 36 36.32 -7.44 0.05
N ALA A 37 37.35 -8.06 0.64
CA ALA A 37 37.47 -9.50 0.76
C ALA A 37 36.37 -10.15 1.61
N GLU A 38 35.85 -9.46 2.64
CA GLU A 38 34.77 -9.99 3.47
C GLU A 38 33.44 -10.00 2.72
N VAL A 39 33.18 -8.94 1.94
CA VAL A 39 31.98 -8.86 1.08
C VAL A 39 32.00 -9.96 0.02
N SER A 40 33.14 -10.17 -0.64
CA SER A 40 33.31 -11.25 -1.64
C SER A 40 33.15 -12.64 -1.01
N ARG A 41 33.74 -12.88 0.18
CA ARG A 41 33.62 -14.17 0.89
C ARG A 41 32.18 -14.44 1.30
N LYS A 42 31.46 -13.43 1.80
CA LYS A 42 30.04 -13.55 2.18
C LYS A 42 29.16 -13.86 0.97
N ALA A 43 29.37 -13.16 -0.15
CA ALA A 43 28.64 -13.42 -1.39
C ALA A 43 28.88 -14.84 -1.91
N TYR A 44 30.14 -15.32 -1.88
CA TYR A 44 30.47 -16.70 -2.24
C TYR A 44 29.79 -17.72 -1.33
N ALA A 45 29.82 -17.51 -0.01
CA ALA A 45 29.16 -18.39 0.95
C ALA A 45 27.64 -18.45 0.73
N GLN A 46 27.03 -17.32 0.33
CA GLN A 46 25.61 -17.26 0.00
C GLN A 46 25.28 -18.06 -1.26
N LEU A 47 26.06 -17.91 -2.34
CA LEU A 47 25.79 -18.55 -3.63
C LEU A 47 26.12 -20.05 -3.67
N THR A 48 26.96 -20.54 -2.75
CA THR A 48 27.30 -21.97 -2.64
C THR A 48 26.38 -22.76 -1.73
N ASN A 49 25.73 -22.11 -0.76
CA ASN A 49 24.71 -22.74 0.07
C ASN A 49 23.34 -22.77 -0.66
N PRO A 50 22.72 -23.94 -0.92
CA PRO A 50 21.49 -24.01 -1.71
C PRO A 50 20.30 -23.22 -1.17
N ARG A 51 20.19 -23.08 0.16
CA ARG A 51 19.12 -22.30 0.81
C ARG A 51 19.39 -20.80 0.70
N ALA A 52 20.61 -20.38 1.04
CA ALA A 52 20.97 -18.96 0.99
C ALA A 52 21.03 -18.42 -0.46
N ARG A 53 21.37 -19.29 -1.42
CA ARG A 53 21.34 -18.99 -2.86
C ARG A 53 19.92 -18.68 -3.34
N LEU A 54 18.90 -19.37 -2.83
CA LEU A 54 17.50 -19.12 -3.23
C LEU A 54 17.10 -17.66 -2.98
N ALA A 55 17.47 -17.11 -1.83
CA ALA A 55 17.23 -15.70 -1.53
C ALA A 55 17.96 -14.76 -2.50
N ALA A 56 19.20 -15.09 -2.90
CA ALA A 56 19.95 -14.34 -3.90
C ALA A 56 19.32 -14.42 -5.29
N GLU A 57 18.83 -15.59 -5.70
CA GLU A 57 18.18 -15.80 -7.01
C GLU A 57 16.86 -15.03 -7.12
N LEU A 58 16.01 -15.11 -6.08
CA LEU A 58 14.73 -14.38 -6.06
C LEU A 58 14.91 -12.87 -5.94
N GLY A 59 15.98 -12.41 -5.27
CA GLY A 59 16.35 -11.00 -5.18
C GLY A 59 17.13 -10.48 -6.38
N TRP A 60 17.32 -11.30 -7.42
CA TRP A 60 18.04 -10.92 -8.63
C TRP A 60 17.07 -10.70 -9.81
N LEU A 61 17.38 -11.24 -10.98
CA LEU A 61 16.61 -11.10 -12.21
C LEU A 61 16.16 -12.48 -12.71
N PRO A 62 15.33 -13.22 -11.96
CA PRO A 62 14.96 -14.59 -12.30
C PRO A 62 14.19 -14.67 -13.63
N GLY A 63 14.47 -15.72 -14.40
CA GLY A 63 13.87 -15.96 -15.72
C GLY A 63 14.48 -15.15 -16.87
N LEU A 64 15.53 -14.36 -16.61
CA LEU A 64 16.35 -13.73 -17.66
C LEU A 64 17.58 -14.58 -17.97
N THR A 65 18.01 -14.57 -19.24
CA THR A 65 19.28 -15.19 -19.62
C THR A 65 20.46 -14.43 -19.00
N PRO A 66 21.64 -15.06 -18.79
CA PRO A 66 22.83 -14.36 -18.29
C PRO A 66 23.20 -13.12 -19.11
N GLU A 67 23.04 -13.17 -20.44
CA GLU A 67 23.27 -12.03 -21.32
C GLU A 67 22.32 -10.87 -21.00
N GLN A 68 21.02 -11.16 -20.85
CA GLN A 68 20.02 -10.17 -20.45
C GLN A 68 20.24 -9.67 -19.02
N ALA A 69 20.61 -10.53 -18.09
CA ALA A 69 20.88 -10.18 -16.70
C ALA A 69 22.22 -9.44 -16.53
N SER A 70 23.17 -9.62 -17.45
CA SER A 70 24.46 -8.90 -17.48
C SER A 70 24.30 -7.44 -17.94
N LEU A 71 23.28 -7.16 -18.76
CA LEU A 71 22.80 -5.80 -18.97
C LEU A 71 22.27 -5.19 -17.66
N GLY A 72 21.85 -6.05 -16.72
CA GLY A 72 21.72 -5.78 -15.30
C GLY A 72 21.01 -4.48 -14.98
N LEU A 73 21.71 -3.60 -14.28
CA LEU A 73 21.22 -2.29 -13.89
C LEU A 73 21.04 -1.33 -15.07
N GLY A 74 21.66 -1.59 -16.22
CA GLY A 74 21.41 -0.87 -17.47
C GLY A 74 20.03 -1.15 -18.09
N TRP A 75 19.22 -2.02 -17.47
CA TRP A 75 17.79 -2.08 -17.73
C TRP A 75 17.01 -0.95 -17.06
N ILE A 76 17.52 -0.40 -15.95
CA ILE A 76 16.84 0.67 -15.20
C ILE A 76 16.64 1.89 -16.11
N ASP A 77 17.68 2.28 -16.84
CA ASP A 77 17.63 3.39 -17.80
C ASP A 77 16.62 3.17 -18.93
N ARG A 78 16.28 1.91 -19.23
CA ARG A 78 15.34 1.50 -20.28
C ARG A 78 13.93 1.20 -19.77
N LEU A 79 13.68 1.26 -18.46
CA LEU A 79 12.34 0.99 -17.90
C LEU A 79 11.29 1.99 -18.38
N GLY A 80 11.70 3.20 -18.77
CA GLY A 80 10.82 4.21 -19.36
C GLY A 80 10.49 3.99 -20.84
N GLU A 81 11.15 3.06 -21.52
CA GLU A 81 10.88 2.77 -22.92
C GLU A 81 9.57 1.97 -23.08
N PRO A 82 8.66 2.39 -23.99
CA PRO A 82 7.41 1.69 -24.22
C PRO A 82 7.63 0.22 -24.58
N GLY A 83 7.07 -0.69 -23.76
CA GLY A 83 7.07 -2.13 -24.03
C GLY A 83 8.38 -2.88 -23.69
N ALA A 84 9.46 -2.19 -23.31
CA ALA A 84 10.72 -2.84 -22.91
C ALA A 84 10.54 -3.65 -21.61
N SER A 85 9.89 -3.05 -20.61
CA SER A 85 9.62 -3.69 -19.31
C SER A 85 8.57 -4.80 -19.39
N ALA A 86 7.59 -4.69 -20.29
CA ALA A 86 6.51 -5.68 -20.44
C ALA A 86 7.01 -7.06 -20.89
N ARG A 87 8.18 -7.13 -21.52
CA ARG A 87 8.81 -8.37 -21.98
C ARG A 87 9.60 -9.10 -20.88
N LEU A 88 9.84 -8.44 -19.75
CA LEU A 88 10.61 -9.01 -18.64
C LEU A 88 9.73 -9.94 -17.79
N PRO A 89 10.30 -11.01 -17.20
CA PRO A 89 9.63 -11.81 -16.17
C PRO A 89 9.15 -10.93 -15.02
N ALA A 90 8.02 -11.32 -14.41
CA ALA A 90 7.31 -10.46 -13.46
C ALA A 90 8.16 -10.07 -12.24
N LEU A 91 8.83 -11.04 -11.60
CA LEU A 91 9.68 -10.77 -10.44
C LEU A 91 10.95 -9.98 -10.81
N ALA A 92 11.60 -10.31 -11.93
CA ALA A 92 12.75 -9.54 -12.42
C ALA A 92 12.37 -8.07 -12.68
N ARG A 93 11.21 -7.83 -13.30
CA ARG A 93 10.67 -6.48 -13.51
C ARG A 93 10.39 -5.77 -12.19
N ALA A 94 9.78 -6.43 -11.22
CA ALA A 94 9.50 -5.85 -9.91
C ALA A 94 10.80 -5.46 -9.17
N ASN A 95 11.82 -6.32 -9.19
CA ASN A 95 13.13 -6.05 -8.59
C ASN A 95 13.85 -4.88 -9.28
N LEU A 96 13.77 -4.76 -10.60
CA LEU A 96 14.33 -3.62 -11.34
C LEU A 96 13.60 -2.31 -11.01
N ILE A 97 12.27 -2.32 -10.91
CA ILE A 97 11.51 -1.12 -10.55
C ILE A 97 11.78 -0.72 -9.10
N ALA A 98 11.92 -1.68 -8.18
CA ALA A 98 12.32 -1.40 -6.81
C ALA A 98 13.71 -0.74 -6.76
N ALA A 99 14.69 -1.29 -7.49
CA ALA A 99 16.03 -0.71 -7.58
C ALA A 99 16.05 0.67 -8.28
N ASP A 100 15.18 0.90 -9.26
CA ASP A 100 14.97 2.23 -9.87
C ASP A 100 14.50 3.24 -8.83
N ILE A 101 13.51 2.88 -8.01
CA ILE A 101 13.02 3.73 -6.91
C ILE A 101 14.14 4.03 -5.91
N GLU A 102 14.90 3.02 -5.49
CA GLU A 102 16.02 3.18 -4.53
C GLU A 102 17.16 4.06 -5.07
N ARG A 103 17.37 4.11 -6.40
CA ARG A 103 18.44 4.90 -7.04
C ARG A 103 18.08 6.36 -7.25
N ARG A 104 16.80 6.68 -7.35
CA ARG A 104 16.38 8.02 -7.76
C ARG A 104 16.94 9.08 -6.81
N PRO A 105 17.64 10.10 -7.34
CA PRO A 105 18.16 11.16 -6.52
C PRO A 105 17.06 12.15 -6.13
N GLY A 106 16.95 12.39 -4.83
CA GLY A 106 16.11 13.47 -4.29
C GLY A 106 14.62 13.15 -4.18
N PRO A 107 13.85 14.02 -3.49
CA PRO A 107 12.44 13.80 -3.23
C PRO A 107 11.63 13.88 -4.51
N MET A 108 10.71 12.92 -4.68
CA MET A 108 9.72 12.93 -5.74
C MET A 108 8.50 13.77 -5.34
N ASP A 109 7.82 14.34 -6.33
CA ASP A 109 6.50 14.90 -6.10
C ASP A 109 5.45 13.78 -5.93
N ALA A 110 4.27 14.14 -5.42
CA ALA A 110 3.21 13.18 -5.14
C ALA A 110 2.80 12.37 -6.39
N ALA A 111 2.78 12.99 -7.58
CA ALA A 111 2.41 12.32 -8.82
C ALA A 111 3.45 11.28 -9.24
N GLY A 112 4.73 11.63 -9.14
CA GLY A 112 5.82 10.69 -9.43
C GLY A 112 5.89 9.54 -8.44
N VAL A 113 5.58 9.77 -7.15
CA VAL A 113 5.43 8.70 -6.16
C VAL A 113 4.32 7.73 -6.56
N VAL A 114 3.14 8.25 -6.93
CA VAL A 114 2.01 7.42 -7.37
C VAL A 114 2.37 6.59 -8.60
N ASP A 115 2.97 7.19 -9.62
CA ASP A 115 3.40 6.47 -10.84
C ASP A 115 4.38 5.34 -10.51
N ALA A 116 5.37 5.61 -9.66
CA ALA A 116 6.38 4.63 -9.27
C ALA A 116 5.74 3.42 -8.56
N ILE A 117 4.82 3.67 -7.63
CA ILE A 117 4.13 2.60 -6.89
C ILE A 117 3.20 1.81 -7.81
N LEU A 118 2.48 2.47 -8.73
CA LEU A 118 1.63 1.79 -9.71
C LEU A 118 2.43 0.87 -10.64
N ARG A 119 3.61 1.33 -11.10
CA ARG A 119 4.52 0.51 -11.91
C ARG A 119 4.98 -0.73 -11.14
N LEU A 120 5.35 -0.59 -9.87
CA LEU A 120 5.78 -1.72 -9.05
C LEU A 120 4.62 -2.68 -8.74
N ALA A 121 3.46 -2.15 -8.35
CA ALA A 121 2.25 -2.92 -8.10
C ALA A 121 1.88 -3.77 -9.33
N SER A 122 1.81 -3.13 -10.50
CA SER A 122 1.51 -3.80 -11.77
C SER A 122 2.56 -4.85 -12.15
N ALA A 123 3.84 -4.62 -11.80
CA ALA A 123 4.88 -5.60 -12.05
C ALA A 123 4.79 -6.82 -11.14
N SER A 124 4.38 -6.62 -9.89
CA SER A 124 4.28 -7.66 -8.86
C SER A 124 3.02 -8.53 -8.93
N GLU A 125 1.92 -8.00 -9.47
CA GLU A 125 0.63 -8.70 -9.50
C GLU A 125 0.65 -10.03 -10.29
N PRO A 126 1.28 -10.13 -11.49
CA PRO A 126 1.26 -11.36 -12.28
C PRO A 126 2.40 -12.34 -11.91
N ILE A 127 3.01 -12.23 -10.72
CA ILE A 127 4.05 -13.17 -10.30
C ILE A 127 3.43 -14.55 -10.03
N ASP A 128 3.76 -15.50 -10.90
CA ASP A 128 3.35 -16.90 -10.80
C ASP A 128 4.45 -17.75 -10.16
N LEU A 129 4.10 -18.47 -9.09
CA LEU A 129 5.06 -19.25 -8.30
C LEU A 129 5.57 -20.49 -9.04
N ALA A 130 4.71 -21.14 -9.84
CA ALA A 130 5.08 -22.36 -10.56
C ALA A 130 6.09 -22.02 -11.67
N ARG A 131 5.80 -20.99 -12.46
CA ARG A 131 6.72 -20.49 -13.48
C ARG A 131 8.05 -20.04 -12.88
N LEU A 132 8.01 -19.34 -11.73
CA LEU A 132 9.21 -18.91 -11.04
C LEU A 132 10.07 -20.10 -10.60
N LEU A 133 9.45 -21.16 -10.08
CA LEU A 133 10.15 -22.39 -9.70
C LEU A 133 10.80 -23.07 -10.92
N ASP A 134 10.08 -23.13 -12.05
CA ASP A 134 10.59 -23.70 -13.30
C ASP A 134 11.81 -22.92 -13.81
N ASP A 135 11.70 -21.59 -13.88
CA ASP A 135 12.78 -20.70 -14.33
C ASP A 135 14.03 -20.85 -13.43
N LEU A 136 13.86 -20.88 -12.10
CA LEU A 136 14.96 -21.08 -11.15
C LEU A 136 15.64 -22.44 -11.30
N ASN A 137 14.85 -23.50 -11.43
CA ASN A 137 15.39 -24.85 -11.53
C ASN A 137 16.09 -25.08 -12.87
N ALA A 138 15.62 -24.46 -13.96
CA ALA A 138 16.32 -24.47 -15.24
C ALA A 138 17.74 -23.90 -15.12
N ASP A 139 17.89 -22.76 -14.45
CA ASP A 139 19.20 -22.13 -14.20
C ASP A 139 20.09 -22.99 -13.29
N ARG A 140 19.52 -23.55 -12.22
CA ARG A 140 20.27 -24.40 -11.27
C ARG A 140 20.78 -25.69 -11.91
N VAL A 141 20.00 -26.31 -12.80
CA VAL A 141 20.44 -27.50 -13.55
C VAL A 141 21.67 -27.18 -14.39
N ILE A 142 21.69 -26.03 -15.09
CA ILE A 142 22.84 -25.58 -15.89
C ILE A 142 24.07 -25.36 -15.00
N ALA A 143 23.88 -24.74 -13.83
CA ALA A 143 24.96 -24.50 -12.86
C ALA A 143 25.43 -25.77 -12.10
N GLY A 144 24.77 -26.92 -12.29
CA GLY A 144 25.02 -28.13 -11.51
C GLY A 144 24.64 -28.01 -10.02
N MET A 145 23.72 -27.10 -9.69
CA MET A 145 23.23 -26.87 -8.34
C MET A 145 22.00 -27.74 -8.04
N PRO A 146 21.77 -28.15 -6.78
CA PRO A 146 20.56 -28.88 -6.40
C PRO A 146 19.29 -28.07 -6.71
N VAL A 147 18.36 -28.70 -7.42
CA VAL A 147 17.04 -28.13 -7.71
C VAL A 147 16.24 -27.91 -6.43
N VAL A 148 15.41 -26.89 -6.42
CA VAL A 148 14.44 -26.63 -5.36
C VAL A 148 13.21 -27.50 -5.61
N GLN A 149 12.89 -28.38 -4.67
CA GLN A 149 11.69 -29.22 -4.72
C GLN A 149 10.57 -28.67 -3.84
N ASP A 150 10.94 -27.97 -2.77
CA ASP A 150 10.00 -27.45 -1.79
C ASP A 150 9.42 -26.10 -2.27
N VAL A 151 8.16 -26.13 -2.69
CA VAL A 151 7.42 -24.95 -3.14
C VAL A 151 7.24 -23.94 -1.99
N ASP A 152 7.11 -24.41 -0.75
CA ASP A 152 6.91 -23.55 0.41
C ASP A 152 8.15 -22.71 0.71
N SER A 153 9.35 -23.26 0.51
CA SER A 153 10.60 -22.51 0.59
C SER A 153 10.64 -21.36 -0.42
N VAL A 154 10.19 -21.57 -1.66
CA VAL A 154 10.14 -20.49 -2.67
C VAL A 154 9.07 -19.47 -2.32
N ALA A 155 7.89 -19.91 -1.87
CA ALA A 155 6.83 -19.01 -1.43
C ALA A 155 7.27 -18.11 -0.26
N SER A 156 7.98 -18.68 0.72
CA SER A 156 8.52 -17.95 1.87
C SER A 156 9.55 -16.91 1.46
N GLU A 157 10.50 -17.26 0.59
CA GLU A 157 11.51 -16.32 0.11
C GLU A 157 10.91 -15.25 -0.83
N LEU A 158 9.89 -15.60 -1.62
CA LEU A 158 9.12 -14.61 -2.39
C LEU A 158 8.42 -13.62 -1.46
N GLU A 159 7.90 -14.07 -0.32
CA GLU A 159 7.32 -13.17 0.68
C GLU A 159 8.39 -12.24 1.31
N THR A 160 9.63 -12.71 1.48
CA THR A 160 10.76 -11.84 1.83
C THR A 160 10.98 -10.76 0.78
N GLN A 161 10.91 -11.11 -0.51
CA GLN A 161 11.03 -10.12 -1.59
C GLN A 161 9.86 -9.13 -1.61
N ARG A 162 8.62 -9.57 -1.39
CA ARG A 162 7.46 -8.68 -1.28
C ARG A 162 7.61 -7.70 -0.10
N ARG A 163 8.09 -8.17 1.06
CA ARG A 163 8.41 -7.29 2.19
C ARG A 163 9.48 -6.27 1.82
N HIS A 164 10.45 -6.64 0.99
CA HIS A 164 11.44 -5.69 0.48
C HIS A 164 10.80 -4.63 -0.43
N HIS A 165 9.98 -5.02 -1.41
CA HIS A 165 9.24 -4.07 -2.25
C HIS A 165 8.35 -3.13 -1.43
N MET A 166 7.67 -3.66 -0.41
CA MET A 166 6.81 -2.89 0.48
C MET A 166 7.59 -1.84 1.28
N ARG A 167 8.81 -2.16 1.71
CA ARG A 167 9.70 -1.19 2.38
C ARG A 167 10.11 -0.07 1.43
N VAL A 168 10.50 -0.41 0.20
CA VAL A 168 10.87 0.59 -0.83
C VAL A 168 9.72 1.57 -1.09
N VAL A 169 8.48 1.06 -1.17
CA VAL A 169 7.28 1.90 -1.31
C VAL A 169 7.07 2.80 -0.09
N ARG A 170 7.24 2.28 1.13
CA ARG A 170 7.10 3.05 2.36
C ARG A 170 8.15 4.16 2.44
N ASP A 171 9.42 3.82 2.22
CA ASP A 171 10.53 4.77 2.22
C ASP A 171 10.34 5.89 1.17
N LEU A 172 9.68 5.57 0.05
CA LEU A 172 9.30 6.56 -0.96
C LEU A 172 8.14 7.46 -0.50
N MET A 173 7.11 6.89 0.11
CA MET A 173 5.96 7.63 0.64
C MET A 173 6.37 8.57 1.79
N ASP A 174 7.28 8.13 2.66
CA ASP A 174 7.77 8.88 3.83
C ASP A 174 8.56 10.14 3.47
N GLN A 175 8.97 10.29 2.21
CA GLN A 175 9.59 11.52 1.70
C GLN A 175 8.58 12.64 1.47
N LEU A 176 7.29 12.32 1.37
CA LEU A 176 6.22 13.31 1.17
C LEU A 176 5.81 13.94 2.50
N PRO A 177 5.55 15.26 2.53
CA PRO A 177 4.83 15.87 3.66
C PRO A 177 3.47 15.17 3.87
N THR A 178 3.03 15.04 5.12
CA THR A 178 1.81 14.26 5.49
C THR A 178 0.59 14.59 4.61
N ALA A 179 0.34 15.87 4.32
CA ALA A 179 -0.79 16.26 3.47
C ALA A 179 -0.65 15.77 2.01
N ALA A 180 0.56 15.78 1.47
CA ALA A 180 0.87 15.25 0.14
C ALA A 180 0.83 13.73 0.12
N LEU A 181 1.31 13.06 1.18
CA LEU A 181 1.23 11.60 1.36
C LEU A 181 -0.22 11.11 1.31
N ILE A 182 -1.10 11.71 2.12
CA ILE A 182 -2.53 11.35 2.16
C ILE A 182 -3.17 11.51 0.78
N LYS A 183 -2.88 12.62 0.09
CA LYS A 183 -3.39 12.87 -1.26
C LYS A 183 -2.84 11.87 -2.27
N ALA A 184 -1.55 11.58 -2.23
CA ALA A 184 -0.89 10.59 -3.08
C ALA A 184 -1.51 9.21 -2.86
N PHE A 185 -1.74 8.81 -1.60
CA PHE A 185 -2.31 7.51 -1.30
C PHE A 185 -3.76 7.39 -1.80
N TYR A 186 -4.57 8.44 -1.61
CA TYR A 186 -5.92 8.50 -2.17
C TYR A 186 -5.90 8.32 -3.70
N GLU A 187 -5.04 9.08 -4.40
CA GLU A 187 -4.91 9.01 -5.85
C GLU A 187 -4.41 7.63 -6.32
N LEU A 188 -3.44 7.04 -5.61
CA LEU A 188 -2.94 5.69 -5.86
C LEU A 188 -4.09 4.66 -5.83
N ILE A 189 -4.98 4.74 -4.85
CA ILE A 189 -6.14 3.84 -4.74
C ILE A 189 -7.10 4.08 -5.90
N VAL A 190 -7.42 5.34 -6.24
CA VAL A 190 -8.28 5.67 -7.39
C VAL A 190 -7.73 5.06 -8.68
N GLN A 191 -6.45 5.29 -8.98
CA GLN A 191 -5.84 4.83 -10.23
C GLN A 191 -5.70 3.31 -10.27
N SER A 192 -5.23 2.69 -9.17
CA SER A 192 -5.02 1.23 -9.11
C SER A 192 -6.32 0.42 -9.16
N THR A 193 -7.43 1.00 -8.71
CA THR A 193 -8.77 0.38 -8.75
C THR A 193 -9.58 0.77 -9.99
N LEU A 194 -9.01 1.55 -10.93
CA LEU A 194 -9.72 2.13 -12.07
C LEU A 194 -11.01 2.86 -11.68
N GLY A 195 -10.96 3.59 -10.56
CA GLY A 195 -12.12 4.25 -9.97
C GLY A 195 -13.15 3.26 -9.41
N LEU A 196 -12.69 2.30 -8.59
CA LEU A 196 -13.51 1.26 -7.94
C LEU A 196 -14.13 0.22 -8.89
N ARG A 197 -13.60 0.06 -10.11
CA ARG A 197 -14.05 -0.95 -11.08
C ARG A 197 -13.39 -2.31 -10.87
N GLN A 198 -12.30 -2.35 -10.11
CA GLN A 198 -11.58 -3.56 -9.76
C GLN A 198 -10.99 -3.46 -8.35
N PRO A 199 -10.67 -4.59 -7.69
CA PRO A 199 -9.95 -4.59 -6.43
C PRO A 199 -8.57 -3.93 -6.55
N ALA A 200 -8.08 -3.37 -5.46
CA ALA A 200 -6.73 -2.83 -5.43
C ALA A 200 -5.68 -3.96 -5.54
N PRO A 201 -4.55 -3.73 -6.25
CA PRO A 201 -3.42 -4.66 -6.29
C PRO A 201 -2.93 -5.02 -4.89
N ARG A 202 -2.32 -6.20 -4.73
CA ARG A 202 -1.87 -6.67 -3.40
C ARG A 202 -0.97 -5.65 -2.69
N LEU A 203 0.02 -5.11 -3.39
CA LEU A 203 0.95 -4.13 -2.83
C LEU A 203 0.24 -2.88 -2.27
N VAL A 204 -0.83 -2.42 -2.92
CA VAL A 204 -1.61 -1.25 -2.47
C VAL A 204 -2.46 -1.60 -1.24
N ARG A 205 -2.98 -2.84 -1.15
CA ARG A 205 -3.67 -3.32 0.04
C ARG A 205 -2.73 -3.44 1.23
N ASP A 206 -1.56 -4.05 1.03
CA ASP A 206 -0.53 -4.21 2.07
C ASP A 206 -0.05 -2.83 2.57
N LEU A 207 0.02 -1.83 1.68
CA LEU A 207 0.26 -0.42 2.05
C LEU A 207 -0.89 0.18 2.88
N GLY A 208 -2.13 -0.12 2.54
CA GLY A 208 -3.30 0.30 3.33
C GLY A 208 -3.31 -0.28 4.73
N ASP A 209 -2.98 -1.57 4.89
CA ASP A 209 -2.89 -2.21 6.19
C ASP A 209 -1.81 -1.54 7.07
N ALA A 210 -0.64 -1.24 6.49
CA ALA A 210 0.40 -0.50 7.18
C ALA A 210 -0.04 0.91 7.59
N TYR A 211 -0.70 1.63 6.68
CA TYR A 211 -1.23 2.97 6.93
C TYR A 211 -2.27 2.96 8.06
N GLU A 212 -3.17 1.98 8.07
CA GLU A 212 -4.20 1.86 9.10
C GLU A 212 -3.60 1.59 10.48
N VAL A 213 -2.55 0.76 10.56
CA VAL A 213 -1.79 0.52 11.80
C VAL A 213 -1.17 1.81 12.32
N GLU A 214 -0.52 2.60 11.47
CA GLU A 214 0.09 3.87 11.85
C GLU A 214 -0.95 4.93 12.26
N ALA A 215 -2.13 4.90 11.65
CA ALA A 215 -3.23 5.81 11.96
C ALA A 215 -4.00 5.48 13.25
N GLN A 216 -3.75 4.35 13.93
CA GLN A 216 -4.56 3.89 15.07
C GLN A 216 -4.66 4.91 16.20
N ALA A 217 -3.56 5.57 16.56
CA ALA A 217 -3.56 6.58 17.63
C ALA A 217 -4.43 7.80 17.25
N PHE A 218 -4.36 8.22 15.99
CA PHE A 218 -5.21 9.28 15.44
C PHE A 218 -6.68 8.88 15.47
N VAL A 219 -7.01 7.68 14.97
CA VAL A 219 -8.37 7.11 14.94
C VAL A 219 -8.97 7.06 16.35
N ALA A 220 -8.22 6.56 17.34
CA ALA A 220 -8.69 6.50 18.72
C ALA A 220 -8.93 7.91 19.31
N GLY A 221 -7.99 8.84 19.09
CA GLY A 221 -8.08 10.21 19.60
C GLY A 221 -9.26 11.00 19.00
N GLU A 222 -9.41 10.97 17.68
CA GLU A 222 -10.50 11.68 17.00
C GLU A 222 -11.86 11.06 17.29
N ALA A 223 -11.95 9.74 17.46
CA ALA A 223 -13.20 9.08 17.85
C ALA A 223 -13.65 9.55 19.24
N ALA A 224 -12.72 9.66 20.19
CA ALA A 224 -13.00 10.20 21.51
C ALA A 224 -13.36 11.70 21.46
N ASN A 225 -12.77 12.48 20.55
CA ASN A 225 -13.14 13.88 20.33
C ASN A 225 -14.59 13.99 19.85
N ILE A 226 -14.99 13.14 18.90
CA ILE A 226 -16.36 13.06 18.40
C ILE A 226 -17.33 12.69 19.52
N ASP A 227 -17.02 11.68 20.34
CA ASP A 227 -17.88 11.29 21.47
C ASP A 227 -18.07 12.42 22.48
N ARG A 228 -16.99 13.15 22.80
CA ARG A 228 -17.07 14.32 23.70
C ARG A 228 -17.94 15.43 23.13
N LEU A 229 -17.85 15.69 21.83
CA LEU A 229 -18.69 16.68 21.16
C LEU A 229 -20.15 16.23 21.09
N ILE A 230 -20.42 14.95 20.84
CA ILE A 230 -21.76 14.38 20.87
C ILE A 230 -22.40 14.56 22.26
N ALA A 231 -21.69 14.17 23.32
CA ALA A 231 -22.17 14.32 24.70
C ALA A 231 -22.42 15.79 25.06
N ARG A 232 -21.56 16.69 24.58
CA ARG A 232 -21.72 18.13 24.76
C ARG A 232 -22.97 18.66 24.05
N VAL A 233 -23.21 18.28 22.79
CA VAL A 233 -24.43 18.65 22.06
C VAL A 233 -25.67 18.14 22.81
N GLN A 234 -25.66 16.91 23.33
CA GLN A 234 -26.77 16.38 24.12
C GLN A 234 -27.03 17.21 25.39
N ALA A 235 -25.98 17.63 26.09
CA ALA A 235 -26.10 18.45 27.31
C ALA A 235 -26.51 19.91 27.03
N GLU A 236 -26.12 20.47 25.88
CA GLU A 236 -26.56 21.80 25.43
C GLU A 236 -28.02 21.76 24.96
N ALA A 237 -28.41 20.72 24.21
CA ALA A 237 -29.80 20.45 23.85
C ALA A 237 -30.66 20.25 25.11
N ALA A 238 -30.14 19.56 26.14
CA ALA A 238 -30.75 19.37 27.46
C ALA A 238 -31.26 20.69 28.06
N ARG A 239 -30.47 21.75 27.90
CA ARG A 239 -30.66 23.07 28.49
C ARG A 239 -31.25 24.09 27.52
N GLN A 240 -31.56 23.69 26.28
CA GLN A 240 -31.95 24.58 25.18
C GLN A 240 -30.92 25.70 24.95
N ASP A 241 -29.63 25.38 25.09
CA ASP A 241 -28.53 26.32 24.90
C ASP A 241 -28.33 26.62 23.40
N SER A 242 -28.31 27.90 23.04
CA SER A 242 -28.13 28.36 21.65
C SER A 242 -26.74 28.05 21.08
N ARG A 243 -25.75 27.74 21.94
CA ARG A 243 -24.39 27.31 21.52
C ARG A 243 -24.37 25.94 20.86
N MET A 244 -25.42 25.14 21.01
CA MET A 244 -25.52 23.79 20.45
C MET A 244 -25.15 23.72 18.96
N LEU A 245 -25.63 24.66 18.15
CA LEU A 245 -25.34 24.68 16.70
C LEU A 245 -23.84 24.93 16.43
N GLN A 246 -23.17 25.74 17.25
CA GLN A 246 -21.72 25.94 17.15
C GLN A 246 -20.97 24.66 17.53
N THR A 247 -21.45 23.91 18.53
CA THR A 247 -20.87 22.61 18.89
C THR A 247 -21.06 21.58 17.78
N ILE A 248 -22.20 21.61 17.08
CA ILE A 248 -22.42 20.78 15.88
C ILE A 248 -21.45 21.17 14.75
N ASP A 249 -21.13 22.45 14.58
CA ASP A 249 -20.12 22.89 13.61
C ASP A 249 -18.72 22.38 13.96
N MET A 250 -18.34 22.44 15.24
CA MET A 250 -17.09 21.84 15.71
C MET A 250 -17.06 20.33 15.45
N LEU A 251 -18.18 19.62 15.68
CA LEU A 251 -18.32 18.20 15.35
C LEU A 251 -18.10 17.96 13.84
N GLY A 252 -18.64 18.84 12.99
CA GLY A 252 -18.41 18.80 11.55
C GLY A 252 -16.95 19.01 11.17
N GLN A 253 -16.23 19.87 11.87
CA GLN A 253 -14.80 20.11 11.63
C GLN A 253 -13.93 18.90 12.01
N VAL A 254 -14.26 18.22 13.13
CA VAL A 254 -13.58 16.98 13.54
C VAL A 254 -13.90 15.84 12.57
N ALA A 255 -15.15 15.72 12.12
CA ALA A 255 -15.52 14.75 11.09
C ALA A 255 -14.79 14.99 9.75
N ALA A 256 -14.63 16.25 9.33
CA ALA A 256 -13.84 16.58 8.15
C ALA A 256 -12.36 16.21 8.30
N ASN A 257 -11.78 16.45 9.48
CA ASN A 257 -10.40 16.03 9.75
C ASN A 257 -10.25 14.50 9.73
N TRP A 258 -11.21 13.78 10.33
CA TRP A 258 -11.29 12.32 10.26
C TRP A 258 -11.28 11.83 8.82
N THR A 259 -12.18 12.34 7.98
CA THR A 259 -12.29 11.91 6.58
C THR A 259 -11.09 12.32 5.75
N ARG A 260 -10.44 13.44 6.05
CA ARG A 260 -9.19 13.81 5.40
C ARG A 260 -8.12 12.73 5.59
N VAL A 261 -7.93 12.23 6.81
CA VAL A 261 -6.89 11.24 7.13
C VAL A 261 -7.33 9.82 6.81
N MET A 262 -8.57 9.44 7.10
CA MET A 262 -9.09 8.08 6.87
C MET A 262 -9.75 7.90 5.51
N GLY A 263 -9.82 8.93 4.69
CA GLY A 263 -10.39 8.91 3.33
C GLY A 263 -9.77 7.83 2.44
N PRO A 264 -8.43 7.68 2.40
CA PRO A 264 -7.79 6.57 1.69
C PRO A 264 -8.32 5.21 2.14
N MET A 265 -8.44 4.95 3.45
CA MET A 265 -8.96 3.68 3.95
C MET A 265 -10.44 3.48 3.62
N GLN A 266 -11.27 4.53 3.70
CA GLN A 266 -12.66 4.46 3.26
C GLN A 266 -12.76 4.07 1.78
N LEU A 267 -11.93 4.66 0.94
CA LEU A 267 -11.89 4.38 -0.49
C LEU A 267 -11.39 2.96 -0.79
N LEU A 268 -10.32 2.52 -0.12
CA LEU A 268 -9.72 1.20 -0.29
C LEU A 268 -10.71 0.10 0.11
N GLN A 269 -11.38 0.24 1.26
CA GLN A 269 -12.37 -0.73 1.71
C GLN A 269 -13.59 -0.75 0.78
N ARG A 270 -14.04 0.42 0.31
CA ARG A 270 -15.12 0.52 -0.68
C ARG A 270 -14.78 -0.18 -1.99
N ALA A 271 -13.51 -0.12 -2.45
CA ALA A 271 -13.06 -0.85 -3.63
C ALA A 271 -13.21 -2.38 -3.47
N ASN A 272 -13.21 -2.87 -2.23
CA ASN A 272 -13.44 -4.26 -1.88
C ASN A 272 -14.91 -4.55 -1.50
N GLY A 273 -15.81 -3.58 -1.68
CA GLY A 273 -17.25 -3.74 -1.43
C GLY A 273 -17.66 -3.68 0.04
N ILE A 274 -16.78 -3.21 0.94
CA ILE A 274 -17.08 -3.11 2.38
C ILE A 274 -16.82 -1.70 2.91
N ASP A 275 -17.50 -1.34 4.01
CA ASP A 275 -17.27 -0.06 4.68
C ASP A 275 -16.09 -0.14 5.65
N HIS A 276 -15.26 0.90 5.68
CA HIS A 276 -14.22 1.04 6.69
C HIS A 276 -14.83 1.10 8.11
N ALA A 277 -14.52 0.09 8.93
CA ALA A 277 -15.23 -0.18 10.17
C ALA A 277 -15.21 0.99 11.17
N ALA A 278 -14.06 1.63 11.36
CA ALA A 278 -13.94 2.75 12.29
C ALA A 278 -14.72 3.99 11.79
N SER A 279 -14.63 4.30 10.50
CA SER A 279 -15.44 5.39 9.90
C SER A 279 -16.93 5.12 10.01
N ARG A 280 -17.37 3.88 9.77
CA ARG A 280 -18.77 3.47 9.94
C ARG A 280 -19.23 3.66 11.39
N ALA A 281 -18.43 3.24 12.37
CA ALA A 281 -18.78 3.39 13.78
C ALA A 281 -18.92 4.86 14.20
N VAL A 282 -18.03 5.74 13.74
CA VAL A 282 -18.15 7.20 13.95
C VAL A 282 -19.44 7.74 13.32
N ALA A 283 -19.68 7.44 12.05
CA ALA A 283 -20.83 7.96 11.33
C ALA A 283 -22.17 7.51 11.94
N LEU A 284 -22.26 6.25 12.40
CA LEU A 284 -23.46 5.74 13.06
C LEU A 284 -23.75 6.44 14.39
N ARG A 285 -22.71 6.81 15.16
CA ARG A 285 -22.88 7.60 16.40
C ARG A 285 -23.41 9.01 16.10
N MET A 286 -22.86 9.68 15.08
CA MET A 286 -23.35 10.99 14.64
C MET A 286 -24.80 10.92 14.14
N ARG A 287 -25.15 9.88 13.37
CA ARG A 287 -26.53 9.62 12.96
C ARG A 287 -27.44 9.41 14.17
N GLY A 288 -27.00 8.64 15.15
CA GLY A 288 -27.71 8.43 16.41
C GLY A 288 -28.01 9.73 17.15
N LEU A 289 -27.04 10.65 17.23
CA LEU A 289 -27.26 11.99 17.79
C LEU A 289 -28.35 12.77 17.04
N ALA A 290 -28.29 12.77 15.71
CA ALA A 290 -29.26 13.49 14.88
C ALA A 290 -30.68 12.94 15.03
N LEU A 291 -30.84 11.61 15.08
CA LEU A 291 -32.12 10.96 15.35
C LEU A 291 -32.65 11.30 16.74
N TRP A 292 -31.79 11.28 17.76
CA TRP A 292 -32.16 11.68 19.12
C TRP A 292 -32.62 13.15 19.18
N LEU A 293 -31.92 14.06 18.51
CA LEU A 293 -32.27 15.49 18.48
C LEU A 293 -33.66 15.73 17.87
N VAL A 294 -34.00 15.06 16.77
CA VAL A 294 -35.31 15.25 16.14
C VAL A 294 -36.43 14.54 16.92
N ASN A 295 -36.19 13.31 17.39
CA ASN A 295 -37.22 12.50 18.03
C ASN A 295 -37.52 12.97 19.46
N GLU A 296 -36.47 13.20 20.27
CA GLU A 296 -36.61 13.52 21.70
C GLU A 296 -36.66 15.02 21.96
N ARG A 297 -36.01 15.83 21.12
CA ARG A 297 -35.86 17.29 21.35
C ARG A 297 -36.64 18.16 20.36
N ARG A 298 -37.24 17.56 19.32
CA ARG A 298 -37.90 18.28 18.20
C ARG A 298 -37.00 19.30 17.49
N MET A 299 -35.68 19.07 17.51
CA MET A 299 -34.67 19.98 16.95
C MET A 299 -34.33 19.61 15.50
N ALA A 300 -35.25 19.88 14.57
CA ALA A 300 -35.11 19.50 13.16
C ALA A 300 -33.92 20.17 12.45
N GLU A 301 -33.64 21.44 12.74
CA GLU A 301 -32.49 22.16 12.16
C GLU A 301 -31.16 21.49 12.52
N ALA A 302 -31.00 21.09 13.79
CA ALA A 302 -29.80 20.43 14.27
C ALA A 302 -29.60 19.05 13.60
N MET A 303 -30.69 18.29 13.42
CA MET A 303 -30.67 17.03 12.66
C MET A 303 -30.26 17.23 11.20
N GLN A 304 -30.86 18.20 10.51
CA GLN A 304 -30.52 18.50 9.11
C GLN A 304 -29.05 18.88 8.96
N ARG A 305 -28.51 19.67 9.90
CA ARG A 305 -27.10 20.09 9.89
C ARG A 305 -26.15 18.90 10.07
N ILE A 306 -26.46 17.97 10.98
CA ILE A 306 -25.67 16.74 11.15
C ILE A 306 -25.77 15.84 9.91
N TYR A 307 -26.95 15.72 9.30
CA TYR A 307 -27.12 14.92 8.08
C TYR A 307 -26.34 15.50 6.90
N ALA A 308 -26.28 16.83 6.77
CA ALA A 308 -25.44 17.49 5.78
C ALA A 308 -23.96 17.18 5.99
N ILE A 309 -23.49 17.17 7.24
CA ILE A 309 -22.12 16.75 7.59
C ILE A 309 -21.90 15.28 7.21
N LEU A 310 -22.81 14.37 7.59
CA LEU A 310 -22.67 12.94 7.30
C LEU A 310 -22.60 12.65 5.80
N ARG A 311 -23.44 13.30 5.00
CA ARG A 311 -23.41 13.16 3.53
C ARG A 311 -22.10 13.67 2.94
N ARG A 312 -21.60 14.81 3.43
CA ARG A 312 -20.40 15.45 2.92
C ARG A 312 -19.13 14.65 3.29
N GLU A 313 -19.02 14.25 4.56
CA GLU A 313 -17.78 13.66 5.08
C GLU A 313 -17.75 12.14 5.02
N PHE A 314 -18.90 11.46 5.00
CA PHE A 314 -18.95 9.98 5.02
C PHE A 314 -19.66 9.39 3.80
N GLY A 315 -19.78 10.15 2.70
CA GLY A 315 -20.40 9.69 1.44
C GLY A 315 -19.68 8.53 0.75
N LEU A 316 -18.46 8.19 1.19
CA LEU A 316 -17.76 7.00 0.74
C LEU A 316 -18.31 5.70 1.36
N LEU A 317 -19.07 5.79 2.46
CA LEU A 317 -19.67 4.63 3.12
C LEU A 317 -20.98 4.22 2.43
N ILE A 318 -21.05 2.98 1.97
CA ILE A 318 -22.15 2.41 1.19
C ILE A 318 -23.40 2.29 2.07
N GLU A 319 -23.29 1.66 3.24
CA GLU A 319 -24.44 1.38 4.11
C GLU A 319 -25.02 2.67 4.70
N LEU A 320 -24.15 3.63 5.01
CA LEU A 320 -24.58 4.91 5.58
C LEU A 320 -25.42 5.71 4.58
N SER A 321 -24.99 5.77 3.32
CA SER A 321 -25.66 6.56 2.30
C SER A 321 -27.11 6.12 2.12
N ALA A 322 -27.35 4.80 2.03
CA ALA A 322 -28.71 4.23 1.95
C ALA A 322 -29.56 4.58 3.18
N ARG A 323 -29.00 4.45 4.40
CA ARG A 323 -29.73 4.76 5.64
C ARG A 323 -30.11 6.23 5.77
N LEU A 324 -29.24 7.14 5.34
CA LEU A 324 -29.54 8.59 5.41
C LEU A 324 -30.68 8.97 4.47
N GLU A 325 -30.85 8.27 3.35
CA GLU A 325 -32.00 8.44 2.45
C GLU A 325 -33.30 7.95 3.09
N GLU A 326 -33.27 6.76 3.70
CA GLU A 326 -34.42 6.18 4.42
C GLU A 326 -34.92 7.08 5.55
N ASP A 327 -34.01 7.64 6.36
CA ASP A 327 -34.36 8.48 7.50
C ASP A 327 -35.03 9.80 7.13
N LEU A 328 -34.77 10.30 5.92
CA LEU A 328 -35.36 11.55 5.42
C LEU A 328 -36.69 11.33 4.71
N ALA A 329 -37.00 10.10 4.29
CA ALA A 329 -38.27 9.74 3.67
C ALA A 329 -39.52 10.01 4.56
N PRO A 330 -39.53 9.73 5.89
CA PRO A 330 -40.69 10.01 6.73
C PRO A 330 -40.91 11.51 7.04
N ALA A 331 -40.01 12.41 6.65
CA ALA A 331 -40.19 13.86 6.89
C ALA A 331 -41.03 14.58 5.82
N GLN A 332 -41.40 13.92 4.71
CA GLN A 332 -42.17 14.51 3.61
C GLN A 332 -43.65 14.08 3.57
N THR A 333 -44.10 13.25 4.52
CA THR A 333 -45.48 12.73 4.57
C THR A 333 -46.08 12.87 5.97
N GLN A 334 -46.32 14.12 6.40
CA GLN A 334 -47.41 14.39 7.32
C GLN A 334 -48.42 15.32 6.63
N PRO A 335 -49.67 14.87 6.42
CA PRO A 335 -50.70 15.69 5.81
C PRO A 335 -51.05 16.83 6.75
N ALA A 336 -51.33 18.01 6.19
CA ALA A 336 -52.08 19.04 6.89
C ALA A 336 -53.43 18.43 7.31
N ALA A 337 -53.54 18.02 8.56
CA ALA A 337 -54.83 17.77 9.20
C ALA A 337 -55.44 19.14 9.48
N GLY A 338 -56.64 19.36 8.94
CA GLY A 338 -57.36 20.63 8.92
C GLY A 338 -57.97 21.05 10.25
#